data_AF-A0A5E4Q5J6-F1
#
_entry.id   AF-A0A5E4Q5J6-F1
#
_cell.length_a   1.000
_cell.length_b   1.000
_cell.length_c   1.000
_cell.angle_alpha   90.00
_cell.angle_beta   90.00
_cell.angle_gamma   90.00
#
_symmetry.space_group_name_H-M   'P 1'
#
loop_
_entity.id
_entity.type
_entity.pdbx_description
1 polymer ?
#
loop_
_entity_poly.entity_id
_entity_poly.type
_entity_poly.pdbx_seq_one_letter_code
_entity_poly.pdbx_strand_id
1 'polypeptide(L)'
;MELRADPGGLAEGIVIEAELDHKLGKQATVLVQRGTLRKGCVIVAGHGWGKVRLLRSAEGTLVSEAPPSTPVSVLGWRELPSAGDQVLEVESERMRDRQASDEQAIAARSAQHHALYRRELERKRALGRFRVRRAGPREKMLPAGDLGPALNVMWTAQ
;
A
#
# COMPACT_ATOMS: atom_id res chain seq x y z
N MET A 1 -7.53 11.54 -25.16
CA MET A 1 -7.33 11.18 -23.74
C MET A 1 -7.88 12.32 -22.91
N GLU A 2 -8.85 12.07 -22.03
CA GLU A 2 -9.33 13.06 -21.05
C GLU A 2 -8.68 12.77 -19.70
N LEU A 3 -7.55 13.43 -19.43
CA LEU A 3 -6.87 13.33 -18.14
C LEU A 3 -7.59 14.21 -17.12
N ARG A 4 -7.88 13.65 -15.95
CA ARG A 4 -8.50 14.36 -14.83
C ARG A 4 -7.63 14.18 -13.60
N ALA A 5 -7.48 15.24 -12.83
CA ALA A 5 -6.82 15.23 -11.53
C ALA A 5 -7.64 16.06 -10.56
N ASP A 6 -7.69 15.60 -9.30
CA ASP A 6 -8.32 16.35 -8.21
C ASP A 6 -7.24 17.16 -7.48
N PRO A 7 -7.25 18.50 -7.53
CA PRO A 7 -6.30 19.34 -6.80
C PRO A 7 -6.63 19.46 -5.31
N GLY A 8 -7.82 19.01 -4.88
CA GLY A 8 -8.28 19.03 -3.50
C GLY A 8 -7.81 17.83 -2.67
N GLY A 9 -7.97 17.96 -1.35
CA GLY A 9 -7.62 16.90 -0.39
C GLY A 9 -6.12 16.77 -0.13
N LEU A 10 -5.76 15.64 0.50
CA LEU A 10 -4.37 15.29 0.84
C LEU A 10 -3.57 14.98 -0.42
N ALA A 11 -2.32 15.44 -0.46
CA ALA A 11 -1.43 15.21 -1.58
C ALA A 11 -1.01 13.74 -1.69
N GLU A 12 -0.99 13.25 -2.93
CA GLU A 12 -0.51 11.94 -3.32
C GLU A 12 0.43 12.09 -4.52
N GLY A 13 1.51 11.31 -4.54
CA GLY A 13 2.49 11.37 -5.62
C GLY A 13 3.38 10.15 -5.70
N ILE A 14 4.39 10.22 -6.57
CA ILE A 14 5.45 9.20 -6.69
C ILE A 14 6.81 9.88 -6.61
N VAL A 15 7.73 9.25 -5.90
CA VAL A 15 9.14 9.66 -5.87
C VAL A 15 9.79 9.32 -7.20
N ILE A 16 10.34 10.31 -7.88
CA ILE A 16 11.14 10.12 -9.10
C ILE A 16 12.56 9.73 -8.71
N GLU A 17 13.17 10.53 -7.82
CA GLU A 17 14.56 10.37 -7.38
C GLU A 17 14.74 10.95 -5.98
N ALA A 18 15.77 10.48 -5.28
CA ALA A 18 16.13 10.94 -3.94
C ALA A 18 17.64 11.07 -3.83
N GLU A 19 18.10 12.16 -3.23
CA GLU A 19 19.53 12.48 -3.12
C GLU A 19 19.84 13.25 -1.81
N LEU A 20 21.10 13.18 -1.41
CA LEU A 20 21.62 13.97 -0.29
C LEU A 20 22.49 15.09 -0.85
N ASP A 21 21.96 16.31 -0.85
CA ASP A 21 22.70 17.49 -1.27
C ASP A 21 23.49 18.09 -0.08
N HIS A 22 24.74 18.50 -0.33
CA HIS A 22 25.62 19.00 0.72
C HIS A 22 25.17 20.35 1.32
N LYS A 23 24.46 21.19 0.57
CA LYS A 23 24.01 22.52 1.00
C LYS A 23 22.58 22.50 1.52
N LEU A 24 21.74 21.68 0.91
CA LEU A 24 20.30 21.64 1.13
C LEU A 24 19.87 20.48 2.03
N GLY A 25 20.72 19.46 2.17
CA GLY A 25 20.44 18.24 2.92
C GLY A 25 19.64 17.23 2.10
N LYS A 26 18.81 16.45 2.78
CA LYS A 26 18.01 15.38 2.17
C LYS A 26 16.90 15.97 1.28
N GLN A 27 16.95 15.63 0.00
CA GLN A 27 16.04 16.06 -1.05
C GLN A 27 15.46 14.87 -1.80
N ALA A 28 14.19 14.95 -2.20
CA ALA A 28 13.62 14.01 -3.15
C ALA A 28 12.69 14.73 -4.13
N THR A 29 12.75 14.36 -5.41
CA THR A 29 11.86 14.88 -6.45
C THR A 29 10.60 14.04 -6.50
N VAL A 30 9.44 14.68 -6.35
CA VAL A 30 8.12 14.03 -6.29
C VAL A 30 7.26 14.53 -7.43
N LEU A 31 6.64 13.61 -8.17
CA LEU A 31 5.56 13.93 -9.10
C LEU A 31 4.23 13.87 -8.36
N VAL A 32 3.58 15.03 -8.20
CA VAL A 32 2.24 15.09 -7.59
C VAL A 32 1.22 14.52 -8.57
N GLN A 33 0.39 13.57 -8.12
CA GLN A 33 -0.66 12.94 -8.94
C GLN A 33 -2.06 13.41 -8.55
N ARG A 34 -2.29 13.62 -7.25
CA ARG A 34 -3.55 14.10 -6.69
C ARG A 34 -3.27 15.03 -5.51
N GLY A 35 -4.21 15.93 -5.23
CA GLY A 35 -4.09 16.94 -4.19
C GLY A 35 -3.05 17.99 -4.54
N THR A 36 -2.77 18.86 -3.59
CA THR A 36 -1.77 19.92 -3.76
C THR A 36 -0.76 19.84 -2.64
N LEU A 37 0.50 19.55 -2.97
CA LEU A 37 1.56 19.49 -1.98
C LEU A 37 1.97 20.90 -1.58
N ARG A 38 2.01 21.19 -0.28
CA ARG A 38 2.29 22.53 0.25
C ARG A 38 3.42 22.49 1.27
N LYS A 39 4.03 23.65 1.49
CA LYS A 39 4.97 23.83 2.61
C LYS A 39 4.24 23.55 3.94
N GLY A 40 4.86 22.73 4.79
CA GLY A 40 4.35 22.37 6.11
C GLY A 40 3.61 21.04 6.17
N CYS A 41 3.24 20.45 5.05
CA CYS A 41 2.66 19.11 4.97
C CYS A 41 3.63 18.07 5.55
N VAL A 42 3.09 17.02 6.17
CA VAL A 42 3.86 15.85 6.59
C VAL A 42 3.63 14.76 5.57
N ILE A 43 4.71 14.24 5.01
CA ILE A 43 4.66 13.23 3.95
C ILE A 43 5.43 11.97 4.35
N VAL A 44 4.93 10.84 3.87
CA VAL A 44 5.51 9.52 4.03
C VAL A 44 5.65 8.88 2.65
N ALA A 45 6.76 8.21 2.41
CA ALA A 45 7.03 7.50 1.17
C ALA A 45 7.90 6.26 1.46
N GLY A 46 7.27 5.08 1.45
CA GLY A 46 7.90 3.86 1.93
C GLY A 46 8.46 4.03 3.35
N HIS A 47 9.77 3.81 3.49
CA HIS A 47 10.50 4.03 4.75
C HIS A 47 10.89 5.50 4.99
N GLY A 48 10.87 6.33 3.95
CA GLY A 48 11.19 7.74 4.01
C GLY A 48 10.03 8.57 4.55
N TRP A 49 10.34 9.62 5.31
CA TRP A 49 9.31 10.54 5.80
C TRP A 49 9.92 11.90 6.14
N GLY A 50 9.07 12.92 6.18
CA GLY A 50 9.51 14.25 6.58
C GLY A 50 8.39 15.27 6.57
N LYS A 51 8.72 16.46 7.08
CA LYS A 51 7.86 17.64 6.96
C LYS A 51 8.40 18.50 5.84
N VAL A 52 7.54 18.86 4.89
CA VAL A 52 7.90 19.71 3.76
C VAL A 52 8.36 21.08 4.28
N ARG A 53 9.66 21.36 4.17
CA ARG A 53 10.25 22.64 4.58
C ARG A 53 10.28 23.63 3.44
N LEU A 54 10.65 23.15 2.26
CA LEU A 54 10.76 23.92 1.03
C LEU A 54 10.33 23.03 -0.13
N LEU A 55 9.71 23.68 -1.13
CA LEU A 55 9.40 23.10 -2.42
C LEU A 55 10.17 23.90 -3.47
N ARG A 56 10.77 23.21 -4.42
CA ARG A 56 11.55 23.82 -5.51
C ARG A 56 11.09 23.27 -6.86
N SER A 57 10.86 24.17 -7.82
CA SER A 57 10.51 23.81 -9.19
C SER A 57 11.69 23.19 -9.93
N ALA A 58 11.45 22.61 -11.10
CA ALA A 58 12.51 22.07 -11.96
C ALA A 58 13.56 23.13 -12.36
N GLU A 59 13.16 24.39 -12.45
CA GLU A 59 14.03 25.54 -12.74
C GLU A 59 14.82 26.03 -11.52
N GLY A 60 14.65 25.38 -10.36
CA GLY A 60 15.34 25.72 -9.14
C GLY A 60 14.71 26.87 -8.34
N THR A 61 13.52 27.34 -8.73
CA THR A 61 12.83 28.42 -8.01
C THR A 61 12.01 27.88 -6.84
N LEU A 62 11.89 28.65 -5.75
CA LEU A 62 11.07 28.26 -4.61
C LEU A 62 9.59 28.45 -4.93
N VAL A 63 8.78 27.42 -4.66
CA VAL A 63 7.33 27.46 -4.84
C VAL A 63 6.61 27.23 -3.51
N SER A 64 5.42 27.78 -3.35
CA SER A 64 4.58 27.63 -2.14
C SER A 64 3.74 26.35 -2.17
N GLU A 65 3.32 25.95 -3.37
CA GLU A 65 2.43 24.84 -3.64
C GLU A 65 2.83 24.11 -4.93
N ALA A 66 2.51 22.83 -5.03
CA ALA A 66 2.68 22.02 -6.22
C ALA A 66 1.36 21.27 -6.51
N PRO A 67 0.60 21.69 -7.53
CA PRO A 67 -0.65 21.03 -7.93
C PRO A 67 -0.37 19.71 -8.67
N PRO A 68 -1.42 18.91 -8.97
CA PRO A 68 -1.26 17.66 -9.71
C PRO A 68 -0.53 17.83 -11.05
N SER A 69 0.16 16.78 -11.48
CA SER A 69 1.04 16.75 -12.66
C SER A 69 2.29 17.63 -12.57
N THR A 70 2.59 18.21 -11.40
CA THR A 70 3.78 19.04 -11.20
C THR A 70 4.90 18.21 -10.54
N PRO A 71 6.08 18.07 -11.18
CA PRO A 71 7.26 17.56 -10.50
C PRO A 71 7.85 18.65 -9.60
N VAL A 72 8.14 18.32 -8.35
CA VAL A 72 8.67 19.27 -7.37
C VAL A 72 9.74 18.62 -6.51
N SER A 73 10.86 19.31 -6.30
CA SER A 73 11.88 18.87 -5.36
C SER A 73 11.47 19.26 -3.95
N VAL A 74 11.30 18.24 -3.11
CA VAL A 74 10.87 18.37 -1.72
C VAL A 74 12.09 18.31 -0.82
N LEU A 75 12.24 19.32 0.02
CA LEU A 75 13.27 19.38 1.06
C LEU A 75 12.62 19.26 2.44
N GLY A 76 13.34 18.64 3.37
CA GLY A 76 12.88 18.43 4.75
C GLY A 76 12.61 16.97 5.11
N TRP A 77 13.09 16.04 4.28
CA TRP A 77 13.12 14.62 4.59
C TRP A 77 14.00 14.34 5.82
N ARG A 78 13.47 13.58 6.77
CA ARG A 78 14.27 13.01 7.87
C ARG A 78 14.96 11.75 7.41
N GLU A 79 14.28 10.92 6.64
CA GLU A 79 14.81 9.74 5.95
C GLU A 79 14.44 9.84 4.47
N LEU A 80 15.38 9.52 3.58
CA LEU A 80 15.14 9.59 2.15
C LEU A 80 14.31 8.38 1.70
N PRO A 81 13.29 8.58 0.87
CA PRO A 81 12.55 7.48 0.27
C PRO A 81 13.33 6.84 -0.88
N SER A 82 12.86 5.69 -1.36
CA SER A 82 13.37 5.08 -2.59
C SER A 82 12.68 5.66 -3.81
N ALA A 83 13.38 5.67 -4.95
CA ALA A 83 12.75 5.99 -6.23
C ALA A 83 11.63 4.98 -6.53
N GLY A 84 10.49 5.49 -7.00
CA GLY A 84 9.28 4.69 -7.25
C GLY A 84 8.35 4.54 -6.04
N ASP A 85 8.75 4.97 -4.84
CA ASP A 85 7.87 4.92 -3.67
C ASP A 85 6.67 5.86 -3.84
N GLN A 86 5.49 5.41 -3.38
CA GLN A 86 4.29 6.22 -3.34
C GLN A 86 4.39 7.21 -2.17
N VAL A 87 4.13 8.50 -2.46
CA VAL A 87 4.12 9.58 -1.48
C VAL A 87 2.68 9.83 -1.04
N LEU A 88 2.47 9.86 0.27
CA LEU A 88 1.18 10.18 0.88
C LEU A 88 1.35 11.28 1.92
N GLU A 89 0.50 12.31 1.84
CA GLU A 89 0.35 13.30 2.90
C GLU A 89 -0.47 12.73 4.07
N VAL A 90 0.00 13.00 5.28
CA VAL A 90 -0.66 12.62 6.54
C VAL A 90 -0.93 13.86 7.38
N GLU A 91 -2.02 13.84 8.15
CA GLU A 91 -2.44 15.01 8.94
C GLU A 91 -1.52 15.30 10.14
N SER A 92 -0.78 14.30 10.63
CA SER A 92 0.07 14.45 11.82
C SER A 92 1.21 13.43 11.88
N GLU A 93 2.35 13.83 12.45
CA GLU A 93 3.49 12.93 12.76
C GLU A 93 3.05 11.71 13.61
N ARG A 94 2.05 11.86 14.50
CA ARG A 94 1.52 10.75 15.30
C ARG A 94 0.79 9.70 14.47
N MET A 95 0.17 10.11 13.35
CA MET A 95 -0.55 9.19 12.48
C MET A 95 0.44 8.32 11.69
N ARG A 96 1.62 8.85 11.37
CA ARG A 96 2.75 8.12 10.79
C ARG A 96 3.27 7.02 11.71
N ASP A 97 3.47 7.30 13.00
CA ASP A 97 3.98 6.29 13.94
C ASP A 97 3.06 5.07 14.02
N ARG A 98 1.74 5.30 13.90
CA ARG A 98 0.75 4.23 13.80
C ARG A 98 0.88 3.46 12.49
N GLN A 99 0.94 4.14 11.34
CA GLN A 99 1.10 3.49 10.04
C GLN A 99 2.35 2.61 9.97
N ALA A 100 3.49 3.11 10.45
CA ALA A 100 4.74 2.35 10.52
C ALA A 100 4.62 1.14 11.46
N SER A 101 3.98 1.31 12.61
CA SER A 101 3.71 0.21 13.55
C SER A 101 2.79 -0.85 12.93
N ASP A 102 1.75 -0.43 12.22
CA ASP A 102 0.79 -1.32 11.58
C ASP A 102 1.46 -2.12 10.45
N GLU A 103 2.31 -1.47 9.65
CA GLU A 103 3.06 -2.11 8.57
C GLU A 103 4.06 -3.14 9.12
N GLN A 104 4.78 -2.79 10.19
CA GLN A 104 5.64 -3.74 10.92
C GLN A 104 4.84 -4.91 11.52
N ALA A 105 3.65 -4.65 12.07
CA ALA A 105 2.80 -5.69 12.63
C ALA A 105 2.27 -6.64 11.54
N ILE A 106 1.88 -6.12 10.39
CA ILE A 106 1.44 -6.90 9.22
C ILE A 106 2.60 -7.75 8.69
N ALA A 107 3.79 -7.16 8.54
CA ALA A 107 5.00 -7.86 8.09
C ALA A 107 5.43 -8.97 9.07
N ALA A 108 5.37 -8.71 10.38
CA ALA A 108 5.66 -9.71 11.40
C ALA A 108 4.66 -10.88 11.33
N ARG A 109 3.36 -10.57 11.19
CA ARG A 109 2.29 -11.58 11.09
C ARG A 109 2.41 -12.40 9.81
N SER A 110 2.75 -11.78 8.67
CA SER A 110 2.97 -12.49 7.41
C SER A 110 4.20 -13.39 7.48
N ALA A 111 5.31 -12.93 8.06
CA ALA A 111 6.52 -13.72 8.25
C ALA A 111 6.28 -14.96 9.15
N GLN A 112 5.55 -14.79 10.25
CA GLN A 112 5.13 -15.91 11.11
C GLN A 112 4.27 -16.92 10.35
N HIS A 113 3.30 -16.43 9.57
CA HIS A 113 2.45 -17.28 8.75
C HIS A 113 3.27 -18.07 7.71
N HIS A 114 4.22 -17.43 7.02
CA HIS A 114 5.12 -18.10 6.08
C HIS A 114 6.02 -19.14 6.75
N ALA A 115 6.50 -18.88 7.96
CA ALA A 115 7.31 -19.84 8.73
C ALA A 115 6.51 -21.09 9.12
N LEU A 116 5.27 -20.91 9.58
CA LEU A 116 4.36 -22.02 9.87
C LEU A 116 4.03 -22.82 8.61
N TYR A 117 3.71 -22.14 7.52
CA TYR A 117 3.41 -22.78 6.23
C TYR A 117 4.61 -23.58 5.71
N ARG A 118 5.83 -23.06 5.86
CA ARG A 118 7.07 -23.76 5.48
C ARG A 118 7.26 -25.05 6.28
N ARG A 119 7.06 -25.02 7.60
CA ARG A 119 7.13 -26.21 8.47
C ARG A 119 6.09 -27.26 8.08
N GLU A 120 4.88 -26.81 7.73
CA GLU A 120 3.82 -27.73 7.32
C GLU A 120 4.12 -28.39 5.96
N LEU A 121 4.68 -27.62 5.01
CA LEU A 121 5.16 -28.17 3.73
C LEU A 121 6.31 -29.16 3.93
N GLU A 122 7.26 -28.87 4.81
CA GLU A 122 8.34 -29.78 5.17
C GLU A 122 7.80 -31.08 5.76
N ARG A 123 6.83 -31.01 6.68
CA ARG A 123 6.13 -32.17 7.22
C ARG A 123 5.45 -32.99 6.12
N LYS A 124 4.71 -32.33 5.21
CA LYS A 124 4.04 -32.98 4.07
C LYS A 124 5.03 -33.62 3.09
N ARG A 125 6.20 -33.01 2.88
CA ARG A 125 7.28 -33.54 2.02
C ARG A 125 8.00 -34.72 2.68
N ALA A 126 8.25 -34.65 3.98
CA ALA A 126 8.86 -35.73 4.77
C ALA A 126 7.96 -36.97 4.87
N LEU A 127 6.63 -36.77 4.90
CA LEU A 127 5.65 -37.86 4.80
C LEU A 127 5.68 -38.59 3.44
N GLY A 128 6.39 -38.05 2.44
CA GLY A 128 6.59 -38.66 1.13
C GLY A 128 5.33 -38.71 0.27
N ARG A 129 5.50 -38.97 -1.04
CA ARG A 129 4.40 -39.21 -2.00
C ARG A 129 3.72 -40.58 -1.80
N PHE A 130 3.64 -41.10 -0.58
CA PHE A 130 2.98 -42.37 -0.34
C PHE A 130 1.46 -42.15 -0.23
N ARG A 131 0.81 -42.27 -1.41
CA ARG A 131 -0.62 -42.56 -1.63
C ARG A 131 -1.58 -41.95 -0.61
N VAL A 132 -1.99 -40.70 -0.83
CA VAL A 132 -3.38 -40.36 -0.49
C VAL A 132 -4.26 -40.91 -1.62
N ARG A 133 -4.50 -42.23 -1.63
CA ARG A 133 -5.76 -42.69 -2.22
C ARG A 133 -6.83 -42.19 -1.26
N ARG A 134 -7.68 -41.26 -1.69
CA ARG A 134 -8.88 -40.90 -0.92
C ARG A 134 -9.64 -42.19 -0.63
N ALA A 135 -9.69 -42.60 0.62
CA ALA A 135 -10.57 -43.65 1.04
C ALA A 135 -11.98 -43.05 1.14
N GLY A 136 -12.83 -43.40 0.18
CA GLY A 136 -14.25 -43.08 0.21
C GLY A 136 -14.73 -41.95 -0.72
N PRO A 137 -16.04 -41.87 -0.95
CA PRO A 137 -16.66 -40.79 -1.74
C PRO A 137 -16.35 -39.43 -1.12
N ARG A 138 -16.17 -38.40 -1.94
CA ARG A 138 -16.10 -37.00 -1.46
C ARG A 138 -17.39 -36.66 -0.70
N GLU A 139 -17.24 -36.26 0.55
CA GLU A 139 -18.35 -35.71 1.32
C GLU A 139 -18.77 -34.37 0.69
N LYS A 140 -20.08 -34.19 0.45
CA LYS A 140 -20.60 -32.95 -0.14
C LYS A 140 -20.41 -31.81 0.87
N MET A 141 -19.93 -30.69 0.39
CA MET A 141 -19.69 -29.47 1.18
C MET A 141 -20.99 -28.70 1.50
N LEU A 142 -22.12 -29.40 1.58
CA LEU A 142 -23.40 -28.81 1.97
C LEU A 142 -23.62 -29.13 3.45
N PRO A 143 -23.68 -28.13 4.34
CA PRO A 143 -24.12 -28.37 5.70
C PRO A 143 -25.58 -28.87 5.66
N ALA A 144 -25.87 -29.90 6.45
CA ALA A 144 -27.22 -30.38 6.68
C ALA A 144 -28.02 -29.28 7.42
N GLY A 145 -28.58 -28.33 6.67
CA GLY A 145 -29.32 -27.22 7.26
C GLY A 145 -29.58 -26.04 6.33
N ASP A 146 -28.87 -25.91 5.20
CA ASP A 146 -29.16 -24.83 4.26
C ASP A 146 -30.25 -25.26 3.27
N LEU A 147 -31.50 -25.09 3.69
CA LEU A 147 -32.67 -25.13 2.81
C LEU A 147 -32.65 -23.87 1.94
N GLY A 148 -31.83 -23.89 0.88
CA GLY A 148 -31.99 -22.94 -0.22
C GLY A 148 -33.45 -22.97 -0.73
N PRO A 149 -33.98 -21.85 -1.26
CA PRO A 149 -35.40 -21.74 -1.58
C PRO A 149 -35.82 -22.81 -2.61
N ALA A 150 -36.66 -23.75 -2.18
CA ALA A 150 -37.23 -24.78 -3.04
C ALA A 150 -38.43 -24.20 -3.80
N LEU A 151 -38.34 -24.23 -5.13
CA LEU A 151 -39.42 -23.83 -6.04
C LEU A 151 -40.34 -25.03 -6.23
N ASN A 152 -41.51 -25.03 -5.58
CA ASN A 152 -42.50 -26.09 -5.74
C ASN A 152 -43.32 -25.84 -7.01
N VAL A 153 -43.11 -26.64 -8.05
CA VAL A 153 -43.97 -26.66 -9.24
C VAL A 153 -45.03 -27.74 -9.02
N MET A 154 -46.28 -27.34 -8.78
CA MET A 154 -47.42 -28.25 -8.75
C MET A 154 -47.90 -28.48 -10.19
N TRP A 155 -47.88 -29.73 -10.65
CA TRP A 155 -48.57 -30.16 -11.87
C TRP A 155 -49.85 -30.89 -11.47
N THR A 156 -51.00 -30.30 -11.76
CA THR A 156 -52.31 -30.96 -11.71
C THR A 156 -52.58 -31.61 -13.06
N ALA A 157 -52.74 -32.93 -13.09
CA ALA A 157 -53.28 -33.65 -14.24
C ALA A 157 -54.75 -34.01 -13.96
N GLN A 158 -55.63 -33.70 -14.92
CA GLN A 158 -57.04 -34.12 -14.97
C GLN A 158 -57.16 -35.60 -15.32
#